data_AF-A0A538C3Z2-F1
#
_entry.id   AF-A0A538C3Z2-F1
#
_cell.length_a   1.000
_cell.length_b   1.000
_cell.length_c   1.000
_cell.angle_alpha   90.00
_cell.angle_beta   90.00
_cell.angle_gamma   90.00
#
_symmetry.space_group_name_H-M   'P 1'
#
loop_
_entity.id
_entity.type
_entity.pdbx_description
1 polymer ?
#
loop_
_entity_poly.entity_id
_entity_poly.type
_entity_poly.pdbx_seq_one_letter_code
_entity_poly.pdbx_strand_id
1 'polypeptide(L)' 'MREAYGKAPVQMGAGGSIPFVAEFAQVFPDAILMLTGAGDPKCNAHSENESLDLADLEKSCLAEALFLGYLGA' A
#
# COMPACT_ATOMS: atom_id res chain seq x y z
N MET A 1 7.48 -6.28 3.44
CA MET A 1 7.70 -5.04 4.24
C MET A 1 9.07 -4.99 4.91
N ARG A 2 9.37 -5.82 5.93
CA ARG A 2 10.67 -5.72 6.66
C ARG A 2 11.91 -5.83 5.77
N GLU A 3 11.88 -6.74 4.80
CA GLU A 3 13.01 -6.93 3.88
C GLU A 3 13.23 -5.73 2.95
N ALA A 4 12.16 -5.12 2.44
CA ALA A 4 12.27 -3.97 1.54
C ALA A 4 12.53 -2.63 2.28
N TYR A 5 11.95 -2.44 3.47
CA TYR A 5 11.99 -1.16 4.20
C TYR A 5 12.95 -1.15 5.40
N GLY A 6 13.51 -2.29 5.79
CA GLY A 6 14.37 -2.43 6.97
C GLY A 6 13.64 -2.22 8.32
N LYS A 7 12.31 -2.09 8.32
CA LYS A 7 11.47 -1.83 9.49
C LYS A 7 10.19 -2.67 9.47
N ALA A 8 9.61 -2.93 10.64
CA ALA A 8 8.32 -3.61 10.71
C ALA A 8 7.20 -2.74 10.09
N PRO A 9 6.19 -3.34 9.43
CA PRO A 9 5.03 -2.59 8.95
C PRO A 9 4.22 -2.06 10.12
N VAL A 10 3.50 -0.97 9.86
CA VAL A 10 2.55 -0.37 10.80
C VAL A 10 1.16 -0.47 10.19
N GLN A 11 0.18 -0.86 11.00
CA GLN A 11 -1.23 -0.72 10.63
C GLN A 11 -1.65 0.72 10.90
N MET A 12 -2.14 1.40 9.87
CA MET A 12 -2.58 2.79 9.96
C MET A 12 -3.91 2.99 9.23
N GLY A 13 -4.70 3.94 9.70
CA GLY A 13 -5.81 4.47 8.92
C GLY A 13 -5.31 5.42 7.82
N ALA A 14 -6.12 5.59 6.77
CA ALA A 14 -5.93 6.61 5.75
C ALA A 14 -7.08 7.60 5.81
N GLY A 15 -6.79 8.90 5.64
CA GLY A 15 -7.82 9.95 5.64
C GLY A 15 -8.62 10.06 4.33
N GLY A 16 -8.13 9.46 3.25
CA GLY A 16 -8.81 9.39 1.96
C GLY A 16 -9.81 8.24 1.88
N SER A 17 -10.70 8.30 0.88
CA SER A 17 -11.72 7.28 0.63
C SER A 17 -11.38 6.44 -0.59
N ILE A 18 -11.52 5.12 -0.47
CA ILE A 18 -11.48 4.17 -1.59
C ILE A 18 -12.82 3.40 -1.59
N PRO A 19 -13.88 3.92 -2.24
CA PRO A 19 -15.24 3.37 -2.12
C PRO A 19 -15.35 1.88 -2.45
N PHE A 20 -14.59 1.43 -3.45
CA PHE A 20 -14.52 0.03 -3.84
C PHE A 20 -14.17 -0.91 -2.69
N VAL A 21 -13.30 -0.48 -1.76
CA VAL A 21 -12.87 -1.31 -0.62
C VAL A 21 -14.03 -1.58 0.32
N ALA A 22 -14.87 -0.56 0.59
CA ALA A 22 -16.03 -0.71 1.44
C ALA A 22 -17.09 -1.60 0.80
N GLU A 23 -17.38 -1.40 -0.49
CA GLU A 23 -18.32 -2.24 -1.25
C GLU A 23 -17.82 -3.69 -1.34
N PHE A 24 -16.54 -3.90 -1.62
CA PHE A 24 -15.95 -5.24 -1.71
C PHE A 24 -16.00 -5.98 -0.37
N ALA A 25 -15.69 -5.31 0.73
CA ALA A 25 -15.77 -5.89 2.07
C ALA A 25 -17.20 -6.33 2.44
N GLN A 26 -18.22 -5.62 1.96
CA GLN A 26 -19.62 -5.99 2.18
C GLN A 26 -20.02 -7.22 1.37
N VAL A 27 -19.56 -7.31 0.12
CA VAL A 27 -19.88 -8.42 -0.78
C VAL A 27 -19.12 -9.70 -0.40
N PHE A 28 -17.87 -9.56 0.06
CA PHE A 28 -16.98 -10.67 0.41
C PHE A 28 -16.48 -10.53 1.86
N PRO A 29 -17.33 -10.82 2.87
CA PRO A 29 -17.00 -10.57 4.27
C PRO A 29 -15.82 -11.41 4.79
N ASP A 30 -15.54 -12.54 4.15
CA ASP A 30 -14.44 -13.44 4.51
C ASP A 30 -13.13 -13.14 3.78
N ALA A 31 -13.13 -12.17 2.85
CA ALA A 31 -11.93 -11.81 2.10
C ALA A 31 -10.96 -11.02 2.98
N ILE A 32 -9.67 -11.35 2.88
CA ILE A 32 -8.61 -10.56 3.51
C ILE A 32 -8.31 -9.36 2.60
N LEU A 33 -8.46 -8.15 3.17
CA LEU A 33 -8.12 -6.90 2.49
C LEU A 33 -6.82 -6.34 3.06
N MET A 34 -5.77 -6.32 2.23
CA MET A 34 -4.50 -5.69 2.54
C MET A 34 -4.31 -4.49 1.62
N LEU A 35 -4.42 -3.28 2.17
CA LEU A 35 -4.15 -2.04 1.46
C LEU A 35 -2.73 -1.58 1.77
N THR A 36 -1.94 -1.39 0.72
CA THR A 36 -0.56 -0.90 0.81
C THR A 36 -0.16 -0.23 -0.51
N GLY A 37 0.96 0.48 -0.51
CA GLY A 37 1.49 1.18 -1.68
C GLY A 37 2.49 2.26 -1.27
N ALA A 38 3.14 2.85 -2.28
CA ALA A 38 4.01 4.02 -2.10
C ALA A 38 3.19 5.25 -1.70
N GLY A 39 3.74 6.09 -0.83
CA GLY A 39 3.00 7.19 -0.22
C GLY A 39 3.89 8.01 0.69
N ASP A 40 4.94 8.61 0.13
CA ASP A 40 5.82 9.47 0.89
C ASP A 40 5.09 10.74 1.37
N PRO A 41 5.51 11.36 2.50
CA PRO A 41 4.80 12.50 3.07
C PRO A 41 4.71 13.76 2.18
N LYS A 42 5.47 13.82 1.08
CA LYS A 42 5.52 14.96 0.15
C LYS A 42 4.85 14.67 -1.18
N CYS A 43 4.21 13.50 -1.34
CA CYS A 43 3.63 13.09 -2.61
C CYS A 43 2.54 14.05 -3.09
N ASN A 44 1.84 14.76 -2.19
CA ASN A 44 0.83 15.78 -2.51
C ASN A 44 -0.20 15.32 -3.56
N ALA A 45 -0.68 14.08 -3.45
CA ALA A 45 -1.67 13.53 -4.37
C ALA A 45 -2.85 14.50 -4.53
N HIS A 46 -3.25 14.76 -5.79
CA HIS A 46 -4.31 15.71 -6.18
C HIS A 46 -3.98 17.20 -6.03
N SER A 47 -2.70 17.58 -5.92
CA SER A 47 -2.24 18.99 -5.96
C SER A 47 -1.36 19.24 -7.19
N GLU A 48 -1.15 20.51 -7.52
CA GLU A 48 -0.28 20.98 -8.60
C GLU A 48 1.18 20.54 -8.45
N ASN A 49 1.64 20.26 -7.23
CA ASN A 49 2.99 19.80 -6.91
C ASN A 49 3.01 18.31 -6.53
N GLU A 50 2.13 17.51 -7.15
CA GLU A 50 2.14 16.05 -6.99
C GLU A 50 3.50 15.47 -7.39
N SER A 51 4.01 14.55 -6.57
CA SER A 51 5.33 13.95 -6.76
C SER A 51 5.36 12.50 -6.25
N LEU A 52 6.43 11.79 -6.60
CA LEU A 52 6.66 10.42 -6.18
C LEU A 52 8.12 10.23 -5.82
N ASP A 53 8.40 9.85 -4.57
CA ASP A 53 9.73 9.42 -4.18
C ASP A 53 10.07 8.05 -4.82
N LEU A 54 11.07 8.05 -5.71
CA LEU A 54 11.46 6.83 -6.45
C LEU A 54 12.02 5.74 -5.55
N ALA A 55 12.66 6.09 -4.43
CA ALA A 55 13.17 5.10 -3.49
C ALA A 55 12.05 4.49 -2.64
N ASP A 56 10.97 5.23 -2.37
CA ASP A 56 9.76 4.65 -1.76
C ASP A 56 9.02 3.74 -2.75
N LEU A 57 8.88 4.17 -4.01
CA LEU A 57 8.28 3.36 -5.08
C LEU A 57 9.02 2.02 -5.23
N GLU A 58 10.36 2.03 -5.35
CA GLU A 58 11.16 0.82 -5.50
C GLU A 58 10.95 -0.15 -4.34
N LYS A 59 10.91 0.36 -3.10
CA LYS A 59 10.67 -0.46 -1.90
C LYS A 59 9.24 -1.01 -1.86
N SER A 60 8.24 -0.23 -2.28
CA SER A 60 6.85 -0.71 -2.37
C SER A 60 6.75 -1.87 -3.36
N CYS A 61 7.29 -1.69 -4.57
CA CYS A 61 7.30 -2.73 -5.59
C CYS A 61 8.03 -4.00 -5.11
N LEU A 62 9.20 -3.86 -4.47
CA LEU A 62 9.91 -5.01 -3.91
C LEU A 62 9.09 -5.71 -2.81
N ALA A 63 8.45 -4.95 -1.93
CA ALA A 63 7.62 -5.52 -0.87
C ALA A 63 6.42 -6.29 -1.42
N GLU A 64 5.75 -5.77 -2.45
CA GLU A 64 4.62 -6.41 -3.13
C GLU A 64 5.06 -7.67 -3.90
N ALA A 65 6.18 -7.59 -4.63
CA ALA A 65 6.74 -8.74 -5.35
C ALA A 65 7.13 -9.88 -4.40
N LEU A 66 7.80 -9.57 -3.29
CA LEU A 66 8.13 -10.57 -2.26
C LEU A 66 6.88 -11.15 -1.63
N PHE A 67 5.86 -10.33 -1.33
CA PHE A 67 4.59 -10.81 -0.79
C PHE A 67 3.93 -11.82 -1.73
N LEU A 68 3.80 -11.49 -3.02
CA LEU A 68 3.23 -12.39 -4.02
C LEU A 68 4.07 -13.66 -4.20
N GLY A 69 5.40 -13.52 -4.20
CA GLY A 69 6.32 -14.65 -4.28
C GLY A 69 6.20 -15.61 -3.09
N TYR A 70 6.00 -15.08 -1.89
CA TYR A 70 5.79 -15.89 -0.69
C TYR A 70 4.37 -16.48 -0.60
N LEU A 71 3.37 -15.77 -1.12
CA LEU A 71 1.99 -16.25 -1.14
C LEU A 71 1.78 -17.36 -2.17
N GLY A 72 2.49 -17.31 -3.30
CA GLY A 72 2.41 -18.31 -4.37
C GLY A 72 3.33 -19.53 -4.18
N ALA A 73 4.16 -19.54 -3.14
CA ALA A 73 5.03 -20.65 -2.76
C ALA A 73 4.31 -21.65 -1.83
#